data_AF-A0A7V9R959-F1
#
_entry.id   AF-A0A7V9R959-F1
#
_cell.length_a   1.000
_cell.length_b   1.000
_cell.length_c   1.000
_cell.angle_alpha   90.00
_cell.angle_beta   90.00
_cell.angle_gamma   90.00
#
_symmetry.space_group_name_H-M   'P 1'
#
loop_
_entity.id
_entity.type
_entity.pdbx_description
1 polymer ?
#
loop_
_entity_poly.entity_id
_entity_poly.type
_entity_poly.pdbx_seq_one_letter_code
_entity_poly.pdbx_strand_id
1 'polypeptide(L)'
;MVLAFAAACGGQESPATDKPAPPTGTEAAPRELPQGGEPVTLDPADFTNQVDNPYWPMAPGSRWVYRESDAEGAKLRVEVTVTSKKKMIMGIDALVVHDVVSEDGQLVEDTDDWYAQDSDGNVWYLGEDTKEYEHGKVKSTEGSWEAGVDGAQAGIILPADPMPGMKYRQEYYEGEAEDAGEILSLDAKATVPYGAFDHLLQTKDRRRSSPT
;
A
#
# COMPACT_ATOMS: atom_id res chain seq x y z
N MET A 1 11.54 -3.92 2.35
CA MET A 1 11.31 -3.21 1.08
C MET A 1 11.09 -1.73 1.39
N VAL A 2 11.52 -0.79 0.55
CA VAL A 2 11.14 0.62 0.69
C VAL A 2 10.31 0.95 -0.54
N LEU A 3 8.97 0.89 -0.43
CA LEU A 3 8.11 1.39 -1.49
C LEU A 3 8.00 2.90 -1.37
N ALA A 4 8.77 3.61 -2.18
CA ALA A 4 8.59 5.05 -2.37
C ALA A 4 7.54 5.29 -3.48
N PHE A 5 6.32 5.64 -3.08
CA PHE A 5 5.31 6.13 -4.03
C PHE A 5 5.45 7.63 -4.23
N ALA A 6 5.56 8.05 -5.49
CA ALA A 6 5.58 9.45 -5.87
C ALA A 6 4.37 9.78 -6.76
N ALA A 7 3.42 10.54 -6.21
CA ALA A 7 2.38 11.21 -6.97
C ALA A 7 2.56 12.73 -6.82
N ALA A 8 2.63 13.45 -7.94
CA ALA A 8 2.72 14.91 -7.98
C ALA A 8 1.39 15.51 -8.41
N CYS A 9 0.88 16.49 -7.67
CA CYS A 9 -0.26 17.32 -8.08
C CYS A 9 0.23 18.72 -8.47
N GLY A 10 0.02 19.10 -9.74
CA GLY A 10 0.25 20.46 -10.22
C GLY A 10 -0.94 21.36 -9.86
N GLY A 11 -0.69 22.42 -9.09
CA GLY A 11 -1.70 23.40 -8.70
C GLY A 11 -1.84 24.55 -9.70
N GLN A 12 -3.07 25.06 -9.85
CA GLN A 12 -3.35 26.36 -10.47
C GLN A 12 -4.43 27.08 -9.63
N GLU A 13 -4.05 28.20 -9.00
CA GLU A 13 -4.92 29.03 -8.16
C GLU A 13 -5.92 29.85 -8.98
N SER A 14 -7.11 30.07 -8.41
CA SER A 14 -8.04 31.16 -8.76
C SER A 14 -8.94 31.49 -7.54
N PRO A 15 -9.46 32.73 -7.45
CA PRO A 15 -9.61 33.45 -6.19
C PRO A 15 -10.92 33.19 -5.43
N ALA A 16 -10.87 33.45 -4.13
CA ALA A 16 -11.91 33.24 -3.14
C ALA A 16 -13.14 34.14 -3.31
N THR A 17 -14.33 33.55 -3.17
CA THR A 17 -15.58 34.24 -2.88
C THR A 17 -16.14 33.78 -1.54
N ASP A 18 -16.39 34.77 -0.68
CA ASP A 18 -16.79 34.68 0.72
C ASP A 18 -18.18 34.02 0.89
N LYS A 19 -18.26 32.95 1.67
CA LYS A 19 -19.52 32.29 2.07
C LYS A 19 -19.47 32.01 3.58
N PRO A 20 -20.53 32.34 4.35
CA PRO A 20 -20.49 32.25 5.80
C PRO A 20 -20.41 30.80 6.29
N ALA A 21 -19.61 30.59 7.33
CA ALA A 21 -19.28 29.28 7.90
C ALA A 21 -20.50 28.56 8.49
N PRO A 22 -20.70 27.26 8.21
CA PRO A 22 -21.65 26.42 8.92
C PRO A 22 -21.19 26.14 10.36
N PRO A 23 -22.10 25.79 11.28
CA PRO A 23 -21.79 25.61 12.69
C PRO A 23 -20.82 24.44 12.90
N THR A 24 -19.89 24.64 13.84
CA THR A 24 -18.86 23.70 14.26
C THR A 24 -19.49 22.37 14.68
N GLY A 25 -19.48 21.40 13.76
CA GLY A 25 -19.70 20.00 14.09
C GLY A 25 -18.56 19.53 14.98
N THR A 26 -18.88 18.72 15.98
CA THR A 26 -17.90 17.98 16.78
C THR A 26 -16.95 17.26 15.82
N GLU A 27 -15.70 17.70 15.77
CA GLU A 27 -14.61 17.05 15.05
C GLU A 27 -14.56 15.60 15.56
N ALA A 28 -14.93 14.64 14.71
CA ALA A 28 -14.75 13.24 15.03
C ALA A 28 -13.25 13.05 15.28
N ALA A 29 -12.90 12.49 16.44
CA ALA A 29 -11.52 12.10 16.68
C ALA A 29 -11.05 11.24 15.50
N PRO A 30 -9.81 11.42 14.99
CA PRO A 30 -9.30 10.57 13.93
C PRO A 30 -9.50 9.11 14.34
N ARG A 31 -10.15 8.31 13.49
CA ARG A 31 -10.20 6.86 13.72
C ARG A 31 -8.76 6.38 13.77
N GLU A 32 -8.36 5.84 14.92
CA GLU A 32 -7.01 5.28 15.06
C GLU A 32 -6.85 4.14 14.05
N LEU A 33 -5.80 4.23 13.23
CA LEU A 33 -5.48 3.20 12.26
C LEU A 33 -4.98 1.95 13.00
N PRO A 34 -5.28 0.74 12.48
CA PRO A 34 -4.91 -0.51 13.14
C PRO A 34 -3.40 -0.62 13.41
N GLN A 35 -3.04 -1.14 14.58
CA GLN A 35 -1.65 -1.44 14.96
C GLN A 35 -1.46 -2.93 15.23
N GLY A 36 -0.23 -3.42 15.06
CA GLY A 36 0.18 -4.78 15.47
C GLY A 36 -0.84 -5.87 15.11
N GLY A 37 -1.18 -6.74 16.06
CA GLY A 37 -2.16 -7.82 15.87
C GLY A 37 -3.61 -7.48 16.21
N GLU A 38 -3.98 -6.20 16.32
CA GLU A 38 -5.35 -5.81 16.69
C GLU A 38 -6.37 -6.35 15.68
N PRO A 39 -7.43 -7.06 16.08
CA PRO A 39 -8.40 -7.56 15.13
C PRO A 39 -9.13 -6.40 14.44
N VAL A 40 -9.35 -6.52 13.13
CA VAL A 40 -10.21 -5.61 12.37
C VAL A 40 -11.55 -6.26 12.06
N THR A 41 -12.60 -5.44 12.08
CA THR A 41 -13.91 -5.81 11.55
C THR A 41 -14.20 -4.87 10.39
N LEU A 42 -14.21 -5.40 9.18
CA LEU A 42 -14.45 -4.65 7.96
C LEU A 42 -15.89 -4.92 7.50
N ASP A 43 -16.69 -3.87 7.28
CA ASP A 43 -17.99 -4.00 6.63
C ASP A 43 -17.78 -3.91 5.12
N PRO A 44 -18.06 -4.97 4.32
CA PRO A 44 -17.87 -4.93 2.88
C PRO A 44 -18.61 -3.80 2.16
N ALA A 45 -19.69 -3.27 2.75
CA ALA A 45 -20.44 -2.15 2.18
C ALA A 45 -19.67 -0.82 2.21
N ASP A 46 -18.64 -0.70 3.05
CA ASP A 46 -17.80 0.49 3.17
C ASP A 46 -16.66 0.53 2.15
N PHE A 47 -16.51 -0.51 1.30
CA PHE A 47 -15.36 -0.67 0.43
C PHE A 47 -15.67 -0.56 -1.07
N THR A 48 -14.66 -0.13 -1.82
CA THR A 48 -14.63 -0.11 -3.28
C THR A 48 -13.30 -0.65 -3.83
N ASN A 49 -13.34 -1.23 -5.04
CA ASN A 49 -12.15 -1.54 -5.83
C ASN A 49 -11.68 -0.39 -6.72
N GLN A 50 -12.39 0.74 -6.72
CA GLN A 50 -11.91 1.96 -7.37
C GLN A 50 -11.01 2.68 -6.37
N VAL A 51 -9.71 2.41 -6.43
CA VAL A 51 -8.72 3.04 -5.56
C VAL A 51 -8.23 4.33 -6.22
N ASP A 52 -8.72 5.47 -5.71
CA ASP A 52 -8.44 6.81 -6.22
C ASP A 52 -7.67 7.69 -5.24
N ASN A 53 -7.11 7.11 -4.17
CA ASN A 53 -6.25 7.79 -3.21
C ASN A 53 -5.15 8.62 -3.94
N PRO A 54 -4.98 9.91 -3.59
CA PRO A 54 -4.15 10.84 -4.36
C PRO A 54 -2.66 10.49 -4.38
N TYR A 55 -2.19 9.71 -3.40
CA TYR A 55 -0.78 9.30 -3.34
C TYR A 55 -0.47 8.07 -4.20
N TRP A 56 -1.47 7.23 -4.47
CA TRP A 56 -1.30 6.05 -5.31
C TRP A 56 -2.61 5.61 -5.98
N PRO A 57 -3.07 6.33 -7.02
CA PRO A 57 -4.29 5.96 -7.73
C PRO A 57 -4.07 4.69 -8.57
N MET A 58 -4.90 3.67 -8.35
CA MET A 58 -4.80 2.36 -9.01
C MET A 58 -5.88 2.19 -10.08
N ALA A 59 -5.86 3.04 -11.11
CA ALA A 59 -6.69 2.79 -12.29
C ALA A 59 -6.21 1.53 -13.03
N PRO A 60 -7.11 0.61 -13.47
CA PRO A 60 -6.71 -0.54 -14.27
C PRO A 60 -5.88 -0.15 -15.49
N GLY A 61 -4.75 -0.84 -15.69
CA GLY A 61 -3.77 -0.54 -16.73
C GLY A 61 -2.65 0.42 -16.30
N SER A 62 -2.75 1.03 -15.11
CA SER A 62 -1.60 1.73 -14.50
C SER A 62 -0.43 0.77 -14.32
N ARG A 63 0.78 1.28 -14.55
CA ARG A 63 2.01 0.49 -14.49
C ARG A 63 3.17 1.30 -13.95
N TRP A 64 3.91 0.72 -13.01
CA TRP A 64 5.14 1.27 -12.47
C TRP A 64 6.29 0.28 -12.64
N VAL A 65 7.49 0.83 -12.76
CA VAL A 65 8.70 0.06 -12.97
C VAL A 65 9.78 0.62 -12.06
N TYR A 66 10.21 -0.19 -11.10
CA TYR A 66 11.24 0.18 -10.14
C TYR A 66 12.54 -0.57 -10.41
N ARG A 67 13.63 0.01 -9.90
CA ARG A 67 14.94 -0.63 -9.86
C ARG A 67 15.39 -0.60 -8.41
N GLU A 68 15.65 -1.78 -7.87
CA GLU A 68 16.02 -1.95 -6.48
C GLU A 68 17.39 -2.60 -6.37
N SER A 69 18.02 -2.40 -5.23
CA SER A 69 19.19 -3.16 -4.80
C SER A 69 18.84 -3.88 -3.52
N ASP A 70 19.06 -5.19 -3.48
CA ASP A 70 18.96 -5.92 -2.22
C ASP A 70 20.17 -5.61 -1.31
N ALA A 71 20.19 -6.23 -0.12
CA ALA A 71 21.25 -6.00 0.86
C ALA A 71 22.61 -6.53 0.39
N GLU A 72 22.61 -7.54 -0.47
CA GLU A 72 23.76 -8.21 -1.07
C GLU A 72 24.28 -7.48 -2.32
N GLY A 73 23.53 -6.49 -2.82
CA GLY A 73 23.86 -5.67 -3.98
C GLY A 73 23.37 -6.21 -5.32
N ALA A 74 22.55 -7.27 -5.32
CA ALA A 74 21.83 -7.72 -6.50
C ALA A 74 20.92 -6.62 -7.02
N LYS A 75 20.71 -6.58 -8.34
CA LYS A 75 19.91 -5.55 -8.99
C LYS A 75 18.59 -6.14 -9.42
N LEU A 76 17.53 -5.71 -8.76
CA LEU A 76 16.18 -6.16 -9.03
C LEU A 76 15.46 -5.16 -9.94
N ARG A 77 14.58 -5.69 -10.77
CA ARG A 77 13.60 -4.95 -11.54
C ARG A 77 12.22 -5.42 -11.08
N VAL A 78 11.45 -4.48 -10.54
CA VAL A 78 10.08 -4.69 -10.06
C VAL A 78 9.12 -4.04 -11.05
N GLU A 79 8.09 -4.76 -11.44
CA GLU A 79 7.06 -4.31 -12.38
C GLU A 79 5.68 -4.50 -11.78
N VAL A 80 5.06 -3.39 -11.39
CA VAL A 80 3.75 -3.36 -10.77
C VAL A 80 2.71 -2.96 -11.81
N THR A 81 1.69 -3.80 -12.00
CA THR A 81 0.61 -3.58 -12.97
C THR A 81 -0.76 -3.70 -12.30
N VAL A 82 -1.55 -2.65 -12.37
CA VAL A 82 -2.94 -2.69 -11.91
C VAL A 82 -3.77 -3.45 -12.93
N THR A 83 -4.39 -4.56 -12.52
CA THR A 83 -5.19 -5.38 -13.42
C THR A 83 -6.65 -4.94 -13.45
N SER A 84 -7.47 -5.55 -14.30
CA SER A 84 -8.94 -5.44 -14.23
C SER A 84 -9.60 -6.57 -13.42
N LYS A 85 -8.80 -7.47 -12.84
CA LYS A 85 -9.30 -8.61 -12.07
C LYS A 85 -9.66 -8.15 -10.66
N LYS A 86 -10.54 -8.92 -10.04
CA LYS A 86 -10.84 -8.79 -8.62
C LYS A 86 -10.78 -10.14 -7.92
N LYS A 87 -10.56 -10.11 -6.61
CA LYS A 87 -10.68 -11.27 -5.72
C LYS A 87 -11.54 -10.89 -4.52
N MET A 88 -12.44 -11.79 -4.14
CA MET A 88 -13.31 -11.58 -2.97
C MET A 88 -12.56 -11.98 -1.70
N ILE A 89 -12.32 -11.03 -0.79
CA ILE A 89 -11.67 -11.23 0.51
C ILE A 89 -12.60 -10.73 1.61
N MET A 90 -12.97 -11.57 2.56
CA MET A 90 -13.89 -11.20 3.66
C MET A 90 -15.21 -10.54 3.17
N GLY A 91 -15.65 -10.83 1.95
CA GLY A 91 -16.83 -10.22 1.30
C GLY A 91 -16.56 -8.93 0.52
N ILE A 92 -15.36 -8.35 0.60
CA ILE A 92 -14.90 -7.18 -0.14
C ILE A 92 -14.43 -7.61 -1.53
N ASP A 93 -14.87 -6.91 -2.58
CA ASP A 93 -14.39 -7.11 -3.96
C ASP A 93 -13.07 -6.34 -4.14
N ALA A 94 -11.94 -6.98 -3.84
CA ALA A 94 -10.60 -6.38 -3.85
C ALA A 94 -10.01 -6.30 -5.27
N LEU A 95 -9.36 -5.19 -5.59
CA LEU A 95 -8.61 -4.98 -6.83
C LEU A 95 -7.31 -5.80 -6.79
N VAL A 96 -7.05 -6.55 -7.87
CA VAL A 96 -5.79 -7.30 -8.03
C VAL A 96 -4.73 -6.42 -8.69
N VAL A 97 -3.61 -6.24 -8.01
CA VAL A 97 -2.39 -5.64 -8.55
C VAL A 97 -1.35 -6.74 -8.72
N HIS A 98 -0.76 -6.83 -9.90
CA HIS A 98 0.21 -7.87 -10.24
C HIS A 98 1.62 -7.30 -10.17
N ASP A 99 2.44 -7.81 -9.26
CA ASP A 99 3.86 -7.46 -9.13
C ASP A 99 4.75 -8.61 -9.63
N VAL A 100 5.77 -8.26 -10.40
CA VAL A 100 6.76 -9.19 -10.93
C VAL A 100 8.16 -8.66 -10.63
N VAL A 101 8.93 -9.46 -9.89
CA VAL A 101 10.32 -9.16 -9.59
C VAL A 101 11.22 -10.03 -10.47
N SER A 102 12.24 -9.39 -11.05
CA SER A 102 13.26 -10.06 -11.86
C SER A 102 14.67 -9.63 -11.51
N GLU A 103 15.59 -10.60 -11.53
CA GLU A 103 17.03 -10.40 -11.38
C GLU A 103 17.73 -10.85 -12.67
N ASP A 104 18.53 -9.97 -13.29
CA ASP A 104 19.19 -10.24 -14.58
C ASP A 104 18.26 -10.79 -15.68
N GLY A 105 16.99 -10.38 -15.63
CA GLY A 105 15.93 -10.79 -16.56
C GLY A 105 15.33 -12.18 -16.29
N GLN A 106 15.73 -12.84 -15.21
CA GLN A 106 15.09 -14.06 -14.72
C GLN A 106 14.00 -13.71 -13.71
N LEU A 107 12.86 -14.41 -13.78
CA LEU A 107 11.79 -14.29 -12.79
C LEU A 107 12.28 -14.80 -11.44
N VAL A 108 12.14 -13.97 -10.41
CA VAL A 108 12.44 -14.35 -9.02
C VAL A 108 11.20 -14.32 -8.14
N GLU A 109 10.20 -13.49 -8.45
CA GLU A 109 8.94 -13.42 -7.73
C GLU A 109 7.78 -13.04 -8.66
N ASP A 110 6.60 -13.62 -8.42
CA ASP A 110 5.33 -13.34 -9.11
C ASP A 110 4.22 -13.29 -8.06
N THR A 111 3.63 -12.11 -7.87
CA THR A 111 2.72 -11.81 -6.75
C THR A 111 1.45 -11.14 -7.25
N ASP A 112 0.30 -11.69 -6.85
CA ASP A 112 -0.99 -11.01 -6.98
C ASP A 112 -1.38 -10.41 -5.60
N ASP A 113 -1.22 -9.10 -5.45
CA ASP A 113 -1.65 -8.33 -4.29
C ASP A 113 -3.14 -7.95 -4.36
N TRP A 114 -3.79 -7.84 -3.20
CA TRP A 114 -5.21 -7.46 -3.11
C TRP A 114 -5.43 -6.19 -2.30
N TYR A 115 -5.97 -5.16 -2.96
CA TYR A 115 -6.24 -3.85 -2.37
C TYR A 115 -7.71 -3.47 -2.44
N ALA A 116 -8.19 -2.69 -1.48
CA ALA A 116 -9.49 -2.03 -1.55
C ALA A 116 -9.42 -0.68 -0.84
N GLN A 117 -10.27 0.28 -1.23
CA GLN A 117 -10.36 1.57 -0.56
C GLN A 117 -11.66 1.65 0.23
N ASP A 118 -11.59 2.11 1.48
CA ASP A 118 -12.78 2.35 2.31
C ASP A 118 -13.44 3.71 2.01
N SER A 119 -14.61 3.94 2.60
CA SER A 119 -15.38 5.19 2.44
C SER A 119 -14.69 6.43 3.02
N ASP A 120 -13.75 6.24 3.94
CA ASP A 120 -12.95 7.32 4.53
C ASP A 120 -11.78 7.70 3.60
N GLY A 121 -11.40 6.81 2.66
CA GLY A 121 -10.34 6.99 1.67
C GLY A 121 -9.05 6.22 1.98
N ASN A 122 -9.04 5.37 3.00
CA ASN A 122 -7.87 4.56 3.33
C ASN A 122 -7.75 3.42 2.33
N VAL A 123 -6.53 3.15 1.86
CA VAL A 123 -6.24 1.99 1.03
C VAL A 123 -5.80 0.85 1.94
N TRP A 124 -6.60 -0.20 1.94
CA TRP A 124 -6.39 -1.42 2.70
C TRP A 124 -5.62 -2.44 1.87
N TYR A 125 -4.66 -3.12 2.51
CA TYR A 125 -3.98 -4.28 2.00
C TYR A 125 -4.60 -5.54 2.62
N LEU A 126 -5.14 -6.40 1.75
CA LEU A 126 -6.00 -7.53 2.15
C LEU A 126 -5.30 -8.88 2.01
N GLY A 127 -4.07 -8.90 1.48
CA GLY A 127 -3.24 -10.08 1.32
C GLY A 127 -2.55 -10.17 -0.03
N GLU A 128 -1.81 -11.26 -0.20
CA GLU A 128 -1.02 -11.61 -1.40
C GLU A 128 -1.04 -13.11 -1.69
N ASP A 129 -0.99 -13.46 -2.97
CA ASP A 129 -0.58 -14.78 -3.46
C ASP A 129 0.79 -14.66 -4.14
N THR A 130 1.83 -14.95 -3.36
CA THR A 130 3.24 -14.77 -3.71
C THR A 130 3.86 -16.10 -4.12
N LYS A 131 4.61 -16.10 -5.23
CA LYS A 131 5.41 -17.24 -5.68
C LYS A 131 6.84 -16.80 -5.93
N GLU A 132 7.77 -17.35 -5.16
CA GLU A 132 9.20 -17.19 -5.40
C GLU A 132 9.71 -18.26 -6.36
N TYR A 133 10.66 -17.90 -7.22
CA TYR A 133 11.21 -18.77 -8.25
C TYR A 133 12.71 -18.98 -8.11
N GLU A 134 13.15 -20.22 -8.36
CA GLU A 134 14.55 -20.56 -8.52
C GLU A 134 14.71 -21.49 -9.73
N HIS A 135 15.61 -21.14 -10.65
CA HIS A 135 15.80 -21.88 -11.90
C HIS A 135 14.49 -22.10 -12.70
N GLY A 136 13.61 -21.09 -12.72
CA GLY A 136 12.35 -21.12 -13.45
C GLY A 136 11.27 -22.04 -12.87
N LYS A 137 11.42 -22.48 -11.62
CA LYS A 137 10.43 -23.27 -10.89
C LYS A 137 10.05 -22.55 -9.61
N VAL A 138 8.79 -22.70 -9.22
CA VAL A 138 8.33 -22.23 -7.90
C VAL A 138 9.17 -22.93 -6.83
N LYS A 139 9.87 -22.13 -6.05
CA LYS A 139 10.68 -22.53 -4.90
C LYS A 139 9.85 -22.46 -3.62
N SER A 140 9.12 -21.36 -3.45
CA SER A 140 8.38 -21.05 -2.24
C SER A 140 7.10 -20.29 -2.56
N THR A 141 6.15 -20.35 -1.65
CA THR A 141 5.01 -19.43 -1.57
C THR A 141 4.96 -18.72 -0.21
N GLU A 142 6.06 -18.78 0.53
CA GLU A 142 6.28 -17.98 1.74
C GLU A 142 6.07 -16.50 1.38
N GLY A 143 5.40 -15.76 2.26
CA GLY A 143 4.87 -14.43 1.96
C GLY A 143 3.35 -14.44 1.74
N SER A 144 2.79 -15.48 1.11
CA SER A 144 1.35 -15.50 0.84
C SER A 144 0.50 -15.47 2.11
N TRP A 145 -0.46 -14.56 2.18
CA TRP A 145 -1.44 -14.48 3.26
C TRP A 145 -2.76 -13.87 2.78
N GLU A 146 -3.87 -14.17 3.46
CA GLU A 146 -5.19 -13.64 3.13
C GLU A 146 -5.90 -13.18 4.40
N ALA A 147 -6.36 -11.93 4.44
CA ALA A 147 -7.08 -11.39 5.60
C ALA A 147 -8.30 -12.26 5.95
N GLY A 148 -8.45 -12.55 7.26
CA GLY A 148 -9.53 -13.40 7.77
C GLY A 148 -9.24 -14.91 7.70
N VAL A 149 -8.11 -15.33 7.14
CA VAL A 149 -7.63 -16.72 7.15
C VAL A 149 -6.58 -16.89 8.24
N ASP A 150 -6.68 -17.95 9.04
CA ASP A 150 -5.68 -18.38 10.04
C ASP A 150 -5.18 -17.28 10.99
N GLY A 151 -6.04 -16.29 11.28
CA GLY A 151 -5.75 -15.18 12.18
C GLY A 151 -5.16 -13.94 11.51
N ALA A 152 -4.81 -14.00 10.22
CA ALA A 152 -4.29 -12.87 9.47
C ALA A 152 -5.27 -11.69 9.45
N GLN A 153 -4.74 -10.48 9.65
CA GLN A 153 -5.49 -9.24 9.69
C GLN A 153 -5.02 -8.32 8.56
N ALA A 154 -5.99 -7.72 7.87
CA ALA A 154 -5.72 -6.65 6.93
C ALA A 154 -5.07 -5.44 7.64
N GLY A 155 -4.30 -4.68 6.87
CA GLY A 155 -3.70 -3.43 7.30
C GLY A 155 -3.93 -2.30 6.29
N ILE A 156 -3.32 -1.16 6.56
CA ILE A 156 -3.40 0.04 5.73
C ILE A 156 -2.11 0.15 4.94
N ILE A 157 -2.19 0.17 3.61
CA ILE A 157 -1.00 0.51 2.80
C ILE A 157 -0.84 2.02 2.71
N LEU A 158 -1.94 2.77 2.60
CA LEU A 158 -1.97 4.23 2.53
C LEU A 158 -3.16 4.81 3.30
N PRO A 159 -2.91 5.67 4.32
CA PRO A 159 -3.98 6.41 4.98
C PRO A 159 -4.71 7.38 4.04
N ALA A 160 -5.98 7.66 4.33
CA ALA A 160 -6.78 8.66 3.63
C ALA A 160 -6.23 10.08 3.78
N ASP A 161 -5.87 10.43 5.02
CA ASP A 161 -5.38 11.75 5.42
C ASP A 161 -4.06 11.58 6.19
N PRO A 162 -2.96 11.30 5.49
CA PRO A 162 -1.69 10.99 6.13
C PRO A 162 -1.14 12.24 6.84
N MET A 163 -0.66 12.06 8.08
CA MET A 163 -0.03 13.12 8.86
C MET A 163 1.31 12.63 9.42
N PRO A 164 2.38 13.45 9.38
CA PRO A 164 3.65 13.08 10.00
C PRO A 164 3.51 12.59 11.45
N GLY A 165 4.12 11.45 11.75
CA GLY A 165 4.03 10.76 13.04
C GLY A 165 2.89 9.74 13.15
N MET A 166 1.96 9.70 12.19
CA MET A 166 0.93 8.67 12.11
C MET A 166 1.59 7.31 11.87
N LYS A 167 1.15 6.31 12.64
CA LYS A 167 1.62 4.91 12.55
C LYS A 167 0.45 4.01 12.22
N TYR A 168 0.73 2.89 11.58
CA TYR A 168 -0.26 1.89 11.18
C TYR A 168 0.45 0.57 10.89
N ARG A 169 -0.27 -0.55 10.95
CA ARG A 169 0.21 -1.79 10.33
C ARG A 169 -0.15 -1.81 8.85
N GLN A 170 0.73 -2.39 8.04
CA GLN A 170 0.48 -2.69 6.63
C GLN A 170 -0.11 -4.09 6.48
N GLU A 171 0.33 -5.03 7.33
CA GLU A 171 -0.11 -6.41 7.34
C GLU A 171 0.07 -7.02 8.74
N TYR A 172 -0.64 -8.11 9.01
CA TYR A 172 -0.40 -8.91 10.20
C TYR A 172 -0.82 -10.36 9.99
N TYR A 173 0.13 -11.27 10.11
CA TYR A 173 -0.02 -12.71 10.23
C TYR A 173 1.13 -13.20 11.11
N GLU A 174 0.81 -13.65 12.33
CA GLU A 174 1.78 -13.90 13.39
C GLU A 174 2.93 -14.80 12.92
N GLY A 175 4.16 -14.28 13.01
CA GLY A 175 5.38 -15.01 12.63
C GLY A 175 5.68 -15.03 11.12
N GLU A 176 4.75 -14.62 10.28
CA GLU A 176 4.86 -14.68 8.81
C GLU A 176 5.00 -13.26 8.22
N ALA A 177 4.03 -12.38 8.50
CA ALA A 177 3.90 -11.04 7.92
C ALA A 177 3.55 -10.03 9.02
N GLU A 178 4.44 -9.08 9.36
CA GLU A 178 4.21 -8.14 10.48
C GLU A 178 4.80 -6.76 10.16
N ASP A 179 4.49 -6.23 8.97
CA ASP A 179 4.98 -4.94 8.53
C ASP A 179 4.12 -3.77 9.04
N ALA A 180 4.80 -2.68 9.38
CA ALA A 180 4.20 -1.46 9.89
C ALA A 180 4.83 -0.21 9.24
N GLY A 181 3.98 0.77 8.98
CA GLY A 181 4.33 2.06 8.42
C GLY A 181 4.30 3.19 9.44
N GLU A 182 5.12 4.21 9.20
CA GLU A 182 5.06 5.50 9.85
C GLU A 182 5.18 6.62 8.82
N ILE A 183 4.26 7.57 8.83
CA ILE A 183 4.33 8.76 7.98
C ILE A 183 5.44 9.67 8.50
N LEU A 184 6.43 9.96 7.67
CA LEU A 184 7.56 10.83 8.02
C LEU A 184 7.36 12.27 7.54
N SER A 185 6.87 12.45 6.32
CA SER A 185 6.77 13.76 5.68
C SER A 185 5.73 13.73 4.55
N LEU A 186 5.12 14.88 4.27
CA LEU A 186 4.29 15.14 3.07
C LEU A 186 4.96 16.12 2.10
N ASP A 187 6.18 16.57 2.41
CA ASP A 187 6.95 17.55 1.62
C ASP A 187 8.33 16.99 1.24
N ALA A 188 8.43 15.67 1.10
CA ALA A 188 9.67 15.05 0.63
C ALA A 188 9.88 15.35 -0.86
N LYS A 189 11.14 15.21 -1.31
CA LYS A 189 11.55 15.43 -2.70
C LYS A 189 12.45 14.30 -3.14
N ALA A 190 12.28 13.86 -4.38
CA ALA A 190 13.11 12.81 -4.96
C ALA A 190 13.42 13.10 -6.43
N THR A 191 14.61 12.67 -6.87
CA THR A 191 14.97 12.66 -8.29
C THR A 191 15.34 11.23 -8.66
N VAL A 192 14.64 10.70 -9.66
CA VAL A 192 14.80 9.35 -10.19
C VAL A 192 15.01 9.44 -11.72
N PRO A 193 15.42 8.36 -12.41
CA PRO A 193 15.62 8.41 -13.85
C PRO A 193 14.40 8.86 -14.66
N TYR A 194 13.18 8.67 -14.12
CA TYR A 194 11.94 9.13 -14.74
C TYR A 194 11.73 10.64 -14.61
N GLY A 195 12.20 11.28 -13.54
CA GLY A 195 11.98 12.70 -13.29
C GLY A 195 12.31 13.14 -11.86
N ALA A 196 12.10 14.43 -11.61
CA ALA A 196 12.17 15.02 -10.29
C ALA A 196 10.75 15.30 -9.77
N PHE A 197 10.55 15.05 -8.48
CA PHE A 197 9.26 15.18 -7.81
C PHE A 197 9.43 15.91 -6.47
N ASP A 198 8.39 16.65 -6.10
CA ASP A 198 8.24 17.31 -4.80
C ASP A 198 6.87 16.99 -4.19
N HIS A 199 6.64 17.43 -2.95
CA HIS A 199 5.42 17.16 -2.18
C HIS A 199 5.10 15.67 -2.04
N LEU A 200 6.15 14.87 -1.85
CA LEU A 200 6.04 13.43 -1.72
C LEU A 200 5.63 13.04 -0.30
N LEU A 201 4.73 12.06 -0.23
CA LEU A 201 4.52 11.27 0.97
C LEU A 201 5.75 10.37 1.18
N GLN A 202 6.40 10.53 2.32
CA GLN A 202 7.50 9.69 2.75
C GLN A 202 7.05 8.83 3.93
N THR A 203 7.22 7.53 3.81
CA THR A 203 6.96 6.56 4.89
C THR A 203 8.27 5.96 5.39
N LYS A 204 8.20 5.38 6.59
CA LYS A 204 9.18 4.46 7.11
C LYS A 204 8.51 3.13 7.39
N ASP A 205 8.99 2.11 6.69
CA ASP A 205 8.47 0.76 6.84
C ASP A 205 9.35 -0.02 7.81
N ARG A 206 8.73 -0.88 8.60
CA ARG A 206 9.40 -1.72 9.59
C ARG A 206 8.72 -3.08 9.62
N ARG A 207 9.50 -4.13 9.38
CA ARG A 207 9.11 -5.46 9.82
C ARG A 207 9.28 -5.55 11.33
N ARG A 208 8.27 -6.01 12.05
CA ARG A 208 8.46 -6.34 13.46
C ARG A 208 9.41 -7.54 13.55
N SER A 209 10.66 -7.30 13.93
CA SER A 209 11.49 -8.38 14.45
C SER A 209 10.89 -8.86 15.77
N SER A 210 10.82 -10.17 15.99
CA SER A 210 10.38 -10.74 17.27
C SER A 210 11.01 -9.98 18.46
N PRO A 211 10.26 -9.67 19.53
CA PRO A 211 10.84 -9.01 20.69
C PRO A 211 11.91 -9.93 21.30
N THR A 212 13.16 -9.46 21.33
CA THR A 212 14.23 -10.01 22.20
C THR A 212 13.87 -9.91 23.66
#